data_AF-A0A2V2PPC7-F1
#
_entry.id   AF-A0A2V2PPC7-F1
#
_cell.length_a   1.000
_cell.length_b   1.000
_cell.length_c   1.000
_cell.angle_alpha   90.00
_cell.angle_beta   90.00
_cell.angle_gamma   90.00
#
_symmetry.space_group_name_H-M   'P 1'
#
loop_
_entity.id
_entity.type
_entity.pdbx_description
1 polymer ?
#
loop_
_entity_poly.entity_id
_entity_poly.type
_entity_poly.pdbx_seq_one_letter_code
_entity_poly.pdbx_strand_id
1 'polypeptide(L)'
;MDPAAASVPAVPDGPPPGAGPGTPAVPDSPPPDAVPRAPAVPDSPLADTVLARLTEVYAPAADPERAEGAAAYMKHIAPFLGIPTPERRALARTVLAGTGRPDERDCTAIALRCWQLPEREYQYFAVDYLRRYVSSCSSGFLPVLRHLVTTTPWWDTIDTLAAHVAGPLVTADPALARAMDRWIDDDNLWVARTALLHQLRYKEATDTDRLFGYCLRRADHPDFFIRKAIGWALREYAKTDPSAVRDFVEGARTRLSPLSVREALKNL
;
A
#
# COMPACT_ATOMS: atom_id res chain seq x y z
N MET A 1 54.29 12.08 16.27
CA MET A 1 54.94 12.89 17.31
C MET A 1 54.85 14.32 16.83
N ASP A 2 53.86 15.01 17.37
CA ASP A 2 53.61 16.46 17.33
C ASP A 2 54.82 17.25 17.92
N PRO A 3 54.90 18.61 17.99
CA PRO A 3 53.84 19.58 17.71
C PRO A 3 54.23 20.99 17.17
N ALA A 4 53.15 21.76 16.91
CA ALA A 4 52.93 23.18 17.24
C ALA A 4 53.69 24.27 16.47
N ALA A 5 53.16 25.49 16.27
CA ALA A 5 51.84 26.10 16.40
C ALA A 5 52.01 27.51 15.79
N ALA A 6 51.01 28.04 15.10
CA ALA A 6 50.99 29.45 14.72
C ALA A 6 49.59 30.03 14.90
N SER A 7 49.49 30.91 15.90
CA SER A 7 48.32 31.69 16.30
C SER A 7 48.03 32.85 15.34
N VAL A 8 46.74 33.18 15.19
CA VAL A 8 46.19 34.41 14.58
C VAL A 8 45.02 34.89 15.47
N PRO A 9 44.77 36.21 15.59
CA PRO A 9 44.44 36.84 16.88
C PRO A 9 42.94 37.02 17.18
N ALA A 10 42.70 37.44 18.43
CA ALA A 10 41.43 37.72 19.08
C ALA A 10 40.63 38.88 18.46
N VAL A 11 39.30 38.75 18.55
CA VAL A 11 38.29 39.80 18.29
C VAL A 11 37.51 40.04 19.60
N PRO A 12 37.21 41.30 19.98
CA PRO A 12 36.72 41.64 21.33
C PRO A 12 35.20 41.57 21.51
N ASP A 13 34.81 41.45 22.78
CA ASP A 13 33.46 41.48 23.37
C ASP A 13 32.69 42.82 23.20
N GLY A 14 31.34 42.72 23.11
CA GLY A 14 30.42 43.75 23.65
C GLY A 14 29.27 44.24 22.74
N PRO A 15 27.98 44.19 23.18
CA PRO A 15 26.76 44.42 22.37
C PRO A 15 26.29 45.89 22.37
N PRO A 16 25.33 46.31 21.50
CA PRO A 16 23.97 46.67 21.98
C PRO A 16 22.86 46.54 20.88
N PRO A 17 21.67 47.17 20.98
CA PRO A 17 20.50 46.74 21.74
C PRO A 17 19.23 46.58 20.85
N GLY A 18 18.12 46.12 21.46
CA GLY A 18 16.79 46.61 21.09
C GLY A 18 15.91 45.62 20.32
N ALA A 19 15.11 44.88 21.08
CA ALA A 19 13.91 44.21 20.59
C ALA A 19 12.87 45.25 20.11
N GLY A 20 12.34 45.04 18.90
CA GLY A 20 11.12 45.64 18.38
C GLY A 20 10.17 44.54 17.88
N PRO A 21 8.85 44.70 17.98
CA PRO A 21 7.92 43.57 18.00
C PRO A 21 7.44 43.15 16.60
N GLY A 22 7.23 41.84 16.44
CA GLY A 22 6.08 41.31 15.71
C GLY A 22 6.25 41.06 14.22
N THR A 23 7.05 40.06 13.84
CA THR A 23 6.76 39.29 12.63
C THR A 23 5.59 38.34 12.95
N PRO A 24 4.49 38.31 12.18
CA PRO A 24 3.42 37.37 12.44
C PRO A 24 3.98 35.96 12.30
N ALA A 25 3.84 35.17 13.36
CA ALA A 25 4.18 33.76 13.35
C ALA A 25 3.43 33.11 12.18
N VAL A 26 4.20 32.60 11.22
CA VAL A 26 3.71 31.59 10.28
C VAL A 26 3.13 30.48 11.14
N PRO A 27 1.85 30.08 10.95
CA PRO A 27 1.28 29.03 11.77
C PRO A 27 2.16 27.79 11.64
N ASP A 28 2.55 27.25 12.79
CA ASP A 28 3.36 26.05 12.93
C ASP A 28 2.95 25.03 11.86
N SER A 29 3.90 24.70 10.98
CA SER A 29 3.81 23.47 10.20
C SER A 29 3.49 22.35 11.19
N PRO A 30 2.47 21.51 10.92
CA PRO A 30 2.12 20.44 11.83
C PRO A 30 3.36 19.55 12.02
N PRO A 31 3.60 19.03 13.24
CA PRO A 31 4.77 18.22 13.52
C PRO A 31 4.84 17.04 12.53
N PRO A 32 6.03 16.68 12.03
CA PRO A 32 6.19 15.42 11.33
C PRO A 32 5.90 14.30 12.35
N ASP A 33 5.24 13.24 11.90
CA ASP A 33 4.97 12.01 12.67
C ASP A 33 3.79 11.99 13.64
N ALA A 34 2.64 12.55 13.24
CA ALA A 34 1.39 11.92 13.65
C ALA A 34 1.21 10.65 12.81
N VAL A 35 1.47 9.47 13.40
CA VAL A 35 0.96 8.19 12.86
C VAL A 35 -0.50 8.44 12.46
N PRO A 36 -0.90 8.24 11.19
CA PRO A 36 -2.25 8.56 10.77
C PRO A 36 -3.22 7.84 11.69
N ARG A 37 -4.02 8.61 12.45
CA ARG A 37 -5.01 8.04 13.37
C ARG A 37 -5.85 7.06 12.58
N ALA A 38 -5.99 5.83 13.09
CA ALA A 38 -6.81 4.81 12.46
C ALA A 38 -8.18 5.40 12.11
N PRO A 39 -8.68 5.22 10.87
CA PRO A 39 -9.99 5.70 10.49
C PRO A 39 -11.05 5.17 11.45
N ALA A 40 -12.04 6.01 11.77
CA ALA A 40 -13.16 5.57 12.60
C ALA A 40 -13.95 4.48 11.86
N VAL A 41 -14.33 3.44 12.58
CA VAL A 41 -15.24 2.40 12.05
C VAL A 41 -16.65 2.97 12.07
N PRO A 42 -17.31 3.18 10.91
CA PRO A 42 -18.67 3.69 10.90
C PRO A 42 -19.67 2.61 11.31
N ASP A 43 -20.81 3.04 11.85
CA ASP A 43 -21.94 2.14 12.11
C ASP A 43 -22.52 1.61 10.79
N SER A 44 -22.74 0.30 10.72
CA SER A 44 -23.31 -0.36 9.55
C SER A 44 -24.02 -1.65 9.94
N PRO A 45 -25.37 -1.70 9.85
CA PRO A 45 -26.14 -2.93 10.08
C PRO A 45 -25.76 -4.06 9.11
N LEU A 46 -25.35 -3.70 7.89
CA LEU A 46 -24.83 -4.67 6.92
C LEU A 46 -23.52 -5.26 7.42
N ALA A 47 -22.58 -4.44 7.88
CA ALA A 47 -21.33 -4.91 8.46
C ALA A 47 -21.57 -5.75 9.72
N ASP A 48 -22.51 -5.38 10.59
CA ASP A 48 -22.88 -6.18 11.77
C ASP A 48 -23.32 -7.59 11.34
N THR A 49 -24.22 -7.67 10.36
CA THR A 49 -24.72 -8.94 9.81
C THR A 49 -23.61 -9.76 9.15
N VAL A 50 -22.77 -9.11 8.33
CA VAL A 50 -21.68 -9.79 7.61
C VAL A 50 -20.64 -10.33 8.57
N LEU A 51 -20.20 -9.53 9.56
CA LEU A 51 -19.15 -9.95 10.49
C LEU A 51 -19.63 -11.10 11.39
N ALA A 52 -20.86 -11.02 11.91
CA ALA A 52 -21.44 -12.12 12.71
C ALA A 52 -21.47 -13.43 11.94
N ARG A 53 -21.99 -13.40 10.70
CA ARG A 53 -22.02 -14.58 9.81
C ARG A 53 -20.62 -15.05 9.43
N LEU A 54 -19.70 -14.12 9.18
CA LEU A 54 -18.34 -14.45 8.75
C LEU A 54 -17.62 -15.26 9.82
N THR A 55 -17.66 -14.82 11.08
CA THR A 55 -17.02 -15.53 12.19
C THR A 55 -17.71 -16.87 12.50
N GLU A 56 -19.04 -16.93 12.36
CA GLU A 56 -19.81 -18.18 12.55
C GLU A 56 -19.50 -19.22 11.46
N VAL A 57 -19.36 -18.78 10.21
CA VAL A 57 -19.12 -19.66 9.06
C VAL A 57 -17.65 -20.09 8.95
N TYR A 58 -16.71 -19.22 9.29
CA TYR A 58 -15.28 -19.51 9.14
C TYR A 58 -14.72 -20.36 10.30
N ALA A 59 -15.18 -20.15 11.54
CA ALA A 59 -14.70 -20.90 12.69
C ALA A 59 -14.78 -22.44 12.54
N PRO A 60 -15.89 -23.05 12.10
CA PRO A 60 -15.97 -24.51 11.95
C PRO A 60 -15.16 -25.06 10.75
N ALA A 61 -14.72 -24.20 9.84
CA ALA A 61 -13.89 -24.58 8.70
C ALA A 61 -12.39 -24.49 9.01
N ALA A 62 -12.01 -24.05 10.22
CA ALA A 62 -10.62 -23.90 10.61
C ALA A 62 -9.90 -25.26 10.69
N ASP A 63 -8.65 -25.27 10.25
CA ASP A 63 -7.75 -26.42 10.22
C ASP A 63 -6.41 -25.99 10.84
N PRO A 64 -6.12 -26.37 12.09
CA PRO A 64 -4.91 -25.95 12.80
C PRO A 64 -3.59 -26.38 12.12
N GLU A 65 -3.57 -27.53 11.45
CA GLU A 65 -2.36 -28.01 10.78
C GLU A 65 -2.05 -27.16 9.55
N ARG A 66 -3.09 -26.86 8.76
CA ARG A 66 -2.95 -25.94 7.62
C ARG A 66 -2.67 -24.51 8.07
N ALA A 67 -3.26 -24.07 9.17
CA ALA A 67 -3.05 -22.75 9.74
C ALA A 67 -1.57 -22.51 10.05
N GLU A 68 -0.91 -23.46 10.73
CA GLU A 68 0.52 -23.35 11.05
C GLU A 68 1.39 -23.33 9.78
N GLY A 69 1.08 -24.20 8.81
CA GLY A 69 1.77 -24.19 7.52
C GLY A 69 1.63 -22.85 6.77
N ALA A 70 0.44 -22.26 6.78
CA ALA A 70 0.18 -20.95 6.17
C ALA A 70 0.88 -19.81 6.91
N ALA A 71 0.86 -19.83 8.24
CA ALA A 71 1.57 -18.86 9.08
C ALA A 71 3.09 -18.91 8.81
N ALA A 72 3.68 -20.11 8.81
CA ALA A 72 5.11 -20.29 8.53
C ALA A 72 5.50 -19.80 7.12
N TYR A 73 4.67 -20.09 6.11
CA TYR A 73 4.87 -19.58 4.75
C TYR A 73 4.87 -18.04 4.71
N MET A 74 3.96 -17.40 5.45
CA MET A 74 3.85 -15.96 5.59
C MET A 74 4.75 -15.36 6.67
N LYS A 75 5.76 -16.11 7.16
CA LYS A 75 6.72 -15.64 8.18
C LYS A 75 6.06 -15.17 9.48
N HIS A 76 4.95 -15.80 9.86
CA HIS A 76 4.19 -15.55 11.07
C HIS A 76 3.77 -14.09 11.26
N ILE A 77 3.48 -13.37 10.16
CA ILE A 77 2.96 -12.00 10.21
C ILE A 77 1.56 -11.90 10.85
N ALA A 78 0.81 -13.00 10.86
CA ALA A 78 -0.50 -13.13 11.48
C ALA A 78 -0.82 -14.62 11.72
N PRO A 79 -1.74 -14.95 12.64
CA PRO A 79 -2.35 -16.27 12.69
C PRO A 79 -3.24 -16.52 11.47
N PHE A 80 -3.60 -17.78 11.26
CA PHE A 80 -4.44 -18.24 10.17
C PHE A 80 -5.50 -19.19 10.71
N LEU A 81 -6.63 -19.29 10.03
CA LEU A 81 -7.62 -20.34 10.24
C LEU A 81 -7.25 -21.63 9.48
N GLY A 82 -6.39 -21.55 8.46
CA GLY A 82 -6.00 -22.69 7.64
C GLY A 82 -6.97 -23.00 6.50
N ILE A 83 -7.80 -22.03 6.10
CA ILE A 83 -8.86 -22.24 5.10
C ILE A 83 -8.30 -21.96 3.69
N PRO A 84 -8.26 -22.96 2.78
CA PRO A 84 -7.76 -22.77 1.42
C PRO A 84 -8.63 -21.77 0.63
N THR A 85 -8.02 -21.06 -0.32
CA THR A 85 -8.70 -20.01 -1.11
C THR A 85 -10.02 -20.47 -1.78
N PRO A 86 -10.11 -21.64 -2.44
CA PRO A 86 -11.36 -22.09 -3.05
C PRO A 86 -12.51 -22.24 -2.04
N GLU A 87 -12.22 -22.82 -0.88
CA GLU A 87 -13.16 -23.03 0.21
C GLU A 87 -13.53 -21.70 0.87
N ARG A 88 -12.54 -20.86 1.23
CA ARG A 88 -12.75 -19.52 1.77
C ARG A 88 -13.71 -18.71 0.89
N ARG A 89 -13.52 -18.75 -0.44
CA ARG A 89 -14.40 -18.06 -1.39
C ARG A 89 -15.78 -18.68 -1.49
N ALA A 90 -15.92 -20.00 -1.28
CA ALA A 90 -17.22 -20.65 -1.19
C ALA A 90 -17.99 -20.21 0.05
N LEU A 91 -17.34 -20.23 1.21
CA LEU A 91 -17.88 -19.75 2.47
C LEU A 91 -18.20 -18.24 2.41
N ALA A 92 -17.36 -17.43 1.79
CA ALA A 92 -17.64 -16.00 1.61
C ALA A 92 -18.94 -15.73 0.84
N ARG A 93 -19.31 -16.62 -0.10
CA ARG A 93 -20.59 -16.50 -0.83
C ARG A 93 -21.79 -16.80 0.07
N THR A 94 -21.66 -17.75 1.01
CA THR A 94 -22.76 -18.06 1.96
C THR A 94 -22.95 -16.91 2.95
N VAL A 95 -21.85 -16.32 3.45
CA VAL A 95 -21.87 -15.13 4.32
C VAL A 95 -22.65 -13.98 3.67
N LEU A 96 -22.38 -13.72 2.39
CA LEU A 96 -22.99 -12.62 1.63
C LEU A 96 -24.36 -12.95 1.01
N ALA A 97 -24.85 -14.18 1.16
CA ALA A 97 -26.12 -14.58 0.57
C ALA A 97 -27.28 -13.77 1.18
N GLY A 98 -28.13 -13.21 0.30
CA GLY A 98 -29.27 -12.38 0.68
C GLY A 98 -28.90 -11.00 1.24
N THR A 99 -27.62 -10.60 1.21
CA THR A 99 -27.22 -9.24 1.61
C THR A 99 -27.48 -8.24 0.48
N GLY A 100 -27.77 -6.98 0.84
CA GLY A 100 -27.94 -5.89 -0.11
C GLY A 100 -26.61 -5.46 -0.76
N ARG A 101 -26.70 -4.62 -1.81
CA ARG A 101 -25.51 -3.98 -2.38
C ARG A 101 -24.99 -2.92 -1.40
N PRO A 102 -23.69 -2.94 -1.04
CA PRO A 102 -23.13 -1.97 -0.09
C PRO A 102 -22.92 -0.60 -0.70
N ASP A 103 -22.94 0.41 0.17
CA ASP A 103 -22.36 1.73 -0.07
C ASP A 103 -20.90 1.81 0.47
N GLU A 104 -20.27 2.99 0.36
CA GLU A 104 -18.92 3.23 0.88
C GLU A 104 -18.82 3.03 2.40
N ARG A 105 -19.87 3.40 3.15
CA ARG A 105 -19.90 3.26 4.61
C ARG A 105 -19.82 1.79 5.00
N ASP A 106 -20.60 0.95 4.34
CA ASP A 106 -20.59 -0.50 4.56
C ASP A 106 -19.24 -1.12 4.16
N CYS A 107 -18.67 -0.71 3.02
CA CYS A 107 -17.33 -1.14 2.60
C CYS A 107 -16.26 -0.78 3.63
N THR A 108 -16.33 0.43 4.17
CA THR A 108 -15.42 0.92 5.21
C THR A 108 -15.57 0.13 6.50
N ALA A 109 -16.81 -0.06 6.99
CA ALA A 109 -17.08 -0.80 8.21
C ALA A 109 -16.60 -2.26 8.10
N ILE A 110 -16.93 -2.95 7.01
CA ILE A 110 -16.51 -4.35 6.79
C ILE A 110 -15.00 -4.45 6.72
N ALA A 111 -14.34 -3.60 5.93
CA ALA A 111 -12.89 -3.65 5.77
C ALA A 111 -12.16 -3.44 7.10
N LEU A 112 -12.51 -2.38 7.85
CA LEU A 112 -11.84 -2.07 9.11
C LEU A 112 -12.11 -3.10 10.21
N ARG A 113 -13.33 -3.65 10.30
CA ARG A 113 -13.66 -4.69 11.29
C ARG A 113 -12.98 -6.02 10.98
N CYS A 114 -12.93 -6.43 9.72
CA CYS A 114 -12.12 -7.59 9.31
C CYS A 114 -10.63 -7.38 9.60
N TRP A 115 -10.14 -6.14 9.50
CA TRP A 115 -8.74 -5.82 9.82
C TRP A 115 -8.40 -5.93 11.30
N GLN A 116 -9.40 -5.86 12.19
CA GLN A 116 -9.26 -6.04 13.63
C GLN A 116 -9.28 -7.51 14.06
N LEU A 117 -9.74 -8.42 13.19
CA LEU A 117 -9.72 -9.85 13.49
C LEU A 117 -8.31 -10.42 13.29
N PRO A 118 -7.87 -11.35 14.15
CA PRO A 118 -6.47 -11.76 14.17
C PRO A 118 -6.08 -12.60 12.94
N GLU A 119 -6.93 -13.52 12.50
CA GLU A 119 -6.58 -14.47 11.45
C GLU A 119 -6.64 -13.88 10.04
N ARG A 120 -5.59 -14.16 9.23
CA ARG A 120 -5.38 -13.53 7.93
C ARG A 120 -6.53 -13.72 6.93
N GLU A 121 -7.30 -14.79 7.07
CA GLU A 121 -8.46 -15.08 6.23
C GLU A 121 -9.55 -14.01 6.32
N TYR A 122 -9.66 -13.28 7.42
CA TYR A 122 -10.60 -12.17 7.55
C TYR A 122 -10.15 -10.95 6.72
N GLN A 123 -8.86 -10.62 6.70
CA GLN A 123 -8.32 -9.60 5.80
C GLN A 123 -8.47 -10.02 4.33
N TYR A 124 -8.30 -11.31 4.02
CA TYR A 124 -8.57 -11.81 2.66
C TYR A 124 -10.04 -11.67 2.26
N PHE A 125 -10.98 -11.91 3.18
CA PHE A 125 -12.40 -11.65 2.93
C PHE A 125 -12.64 -10.17 2.61
N ALA A 126 -12.10 -9.26 3.42
CA ALA A 126 -12.22 -7.82 3.18
C ALA A 126 -11.62 -7.40 1.83
N VAL A 127 -10.45 -7.91 1.46
CA VAL A 127 -9.81 -7.61 0.18
C VAL A 127 -10.64 -8.12 -1.01
N ASP A 128 -11.16 -9.35 -0.94
CA ASP A 128 -12.05 -9.89 -1.99
C ASP A 128 -13.38 -9.10 -2.05
N TYR A 129 -13.90 -8.64 -0.90
CA TYR A 129 -15.11 -7.81 -0.80
C TYR A 129 -14.89 -6.42 -1.44
N LEU A 130 -13.82 -5.72 -1.07
CA LEU A 130 -13.47 -4.43 -1.65
C LEU A 130 -13.20 -4.53 -3.14
N ARG A 131 -12.48 -5.56 -3.61
CA ARG A 131 -12.30 -5.81 -5.04
C ARG A 131 -13.63 -5.89 -5.80
N ARG A 132 -14.68 -6.44 -5.19
CA ARG A 132 -16.01 -6.57 -5.79
C ARG A 132 -16.79 -5.25 -5.77
N TYR A 133 -16.62 -4.45 -4.72
CA TYR A 133 -17.49 -3.30 -4.44
C TYR A 133 -16.77 -1.93 -4.43
N VAL A 134 -15.51 -1.85 -4.83
CA VAL A 134 -14.76 -0.58 -4.89
C VAL A 134 -15.43 0.47 -5.77
N SER A 135 -16.25 0.07 -6.75
CA SER A 135 -17.06 1.01 -7.54
C SER A 135 -18.17 1.71 -6.75
N SER A 136 -18.48 1.26 -5.54
CA SER A 136 -19.33 1.96 -4.58
C SER A 136 -18.54 2.95 -3.70
N CYS A 137 -17.20 3.01 -3.82
CA CYS A 137 -16.33 3.88 -3.05
C CYS A 137 -15.89 5.10 -3.88
N SER A 138 -15.74 6.23 -3.20
CA SER A 138 -15.19 7.48 -3.70
C SER A 138 -13.76 7.69 -3.23
N SER A 139 -13.20 8.84 -3.59
CA SER A 139 -11.91 9.34 -3.08
C SER A 139 -11.85 9.44 -1.55
N GLY A 140 -13.00 9.52 -0.88
CA GLY A 140 -13.12 9.46 0.59
C GLY A 140 -12.61 8.15 1.20
N PHE A 141 -12.50 7.08 0.41
CA PHE A 141 -11.98 5.79 0.87
C PHE A 141 -10.45 5.72 0.94
N LEU A 142 -9.72 6.68 0.35
CA LEU A 142 -8.25 6.63 0.29
C LEU A 142 -7.57 6.56 1.68
N PRO A 143 -8.01 7.30 2.72
CA PRO A 143 -7.46 7.15 4.08
C PRO A 143 -7.68 5.75 4.66
N VAL A 144 -8.82 5.12 4.36
CA VAL A 144 -9.11 3.72 4.75
C VAL A 144 -8.12 2.79 4.06
N LEU A 145 -7.96 2.92 2.73
CA LEU A 145 -6.99 2.13 1.99
C LEU A 145 -5.56 2.28 2.53
N ARG A 146 -5.13 3.51 2.87
CA ARG A 146 -3.82 3.74 3.50
C ARG A 146 -3.69 2.97 4.81
N HIS A 147 -4.70 3.02 5.68
CA HIS A 147 -4.70 2.27 6.93
C HIS A 147 -4.52 0.77 6.69
N LEU A 148 -5.32 0.18 5.79
CA LEU A 148 -5.21 -1.26 5.42
C LEU A 148 -3.81 -1.59 4.90
N VAL A 149 -3.22 -0.72 4.08
CA VAL A 149 -1.87 -0.93 3.52
C VAL A 149 -0.77 -0.84 4.56
N THR A 150 -1.02 -0.18 5.70
CA THR A 150 -0.02 0.04 6.77
C THR A 150 -0.19 -0.83 8.00
N THR A 151 -1.31 -1.54 8.15
CA THR A 151 -1.60 -2.36 9.33
C THR A 151 -1.49 -3.85 8.98
N THR A 152 -0.63 -4.58 9.69
CA THR A 152 -0.26 -5.98 9.38
C THR A 152 0.10 -6.17 7.89
N PRO A 153 1.00 -5.33 7.33
CA PRO A 153 1.19 -5.29 5.89
C PRO A 153 2.04 -6.47 5.40
N TRP A 154 1.60 -7.10 4.32
CA TRP A 154 2.35 -8.15 3.63
C TRP A 154 1.84 -8.31 2.19
N TRP A 155 2.69 -8.81 1.29
CA TRP A 155 2.45 -8.78 -0.16
C TRP A 155 1.11 -9.42 -0.60
N ASP A 156 0.66 -10.44 0.14
CA ASP A 156 -0.57 -11.19 -0.07
C ASP A 156 -1.83 -10.30 -0.10
N THR A 157 -1.91 -9.28 0.76
CA THR A 157 -3.01 -8.32 0.76
C THR A 157 -2.68 -7.07 -0.04
N ILE A 158 -1.45 -6.54 0.09
CA ILE A 158 -1.04 -5.27 -0.53
C ILE A 158 -1.15 -5.33 -2.05
N ASP A 159 -0.77 -6.45 -2.67
CA ASP A 159 -0.77 -6.56 -4.14
C ASP A 159 -2.19 -6.48 -4.71
N THR A 160 -3.13 -7.12 -4.03
CA THR A 160 -4.54 -7.08 -4.44
C THR A 160 -5.15 -5.70 -4.14
N LEU A 161 -4.86 -5.12 -2.97
CA LEU A 161 -5.31 -3.76 -2.64
C LEU A 161 -4.79 -2.74 -3.67
N ALA A 162 -3.54 -2.86 -4.12
CA ALA A 162 -2.97 -1.97 -5.13
C ALA A 162 -3.69 -2.11 -6.48
N ALA A 163 -3.72 -3.32 -7.04
CA ALA A 163 -4.22 -3.55 -8.38
C ALA A 163 -5.76 -3.50 -8.51
N HIS A 164 -6.48 -3.78 -7.42
CA HIS A 164 -7.93 -3.95 -7.43
C HIS A 164 -8.70 -2.98 -6.54
N VAL A 165 -8.02 -2.14 -5.75
CA VAL A 165 -8.67 -1.07 -4.97
C VAL A 165 -8.06 0.28 -5.32
N ALA A 166 -6.75 0.46 -5.14
CA ALA A 166 -6.07 1.73 -5.46
C ALA A 166 -6.21 2.09 -6.94
N GLY A 167 -5.93 1.15 -7.85
CA GLY A 167 -6.08 1.35 -9.30
C GLY A 167 -7.49 1.80 -9.69
N PRO A 168 -8.56 1.05 -9.38
CA PRO A 168 -9.92 1.48 -9.67
C PRO A 168 -10.32 2.83 -9.06
N LEU A 169 -9.88 3.15 -7.84
CA LEU A 169 -10.12 4.47 -7.23
C LEU A 169 -9.45 5.60 -8.03
N VAL A 170 -8.18 5.44 -8.41
CA VAL A 170 -7.43 6.42 -9.22
C VAL A 170 -8.00 6.53 -10.63
N THR A 171 -8.51 5.44 -11.20
CA THR A 171 -9.19 5.46 -12.51
C THR A 171 -10.49 6.25 -12.44
N ALA A 172 -11.26 6.10 -11.34
CA ALA A 172 -12.53 6.80 -11.14
C ALA A 172 -12.34 8.29 -10.81
N ASP A 173 -11.29 8.64 -10.06
CA ASP A 173 -10.89 10.01 -9.78
C ASP A 173 -9.39 10.23 -10.03
N PRO A 174 -9.01 10.75 -11.21
CA PRO A 174 -7.62 11.05 -11.55
C PRO A 174 -6.94 12.05 -10.61
N ALA A 175 -7.67 12.83 -9.79
CA ALA A 175 -7.04 13.69 -8.79
C ALA A 175 -6.26 12.87 -7.74
N LEU A 176 -6.65 11.62 -7.51
CA LEU A 176 -5.94 10.69 -6.62
C LEU A 176 -4.57 10.27 -7.14
N ALA A 177 -4.26 10.52 -8.41
CA ALA A 177 -2.94 10.27 -8.98
C ALA A 177 -1.86 11.06 -8.20
N ARG A 178 -2.16 12.28 -7.74
CA ARG A 178 -1.27 13.06 -6.87
C ARG A 178 -1.00 12.39 -5.52
N ALA A 179 -1.92 11.56 -5.03
CA ALA A 179 -1.68 10.78 -3.82
C ALA A 179 -0.71 9.63 -4.11
N MET A 180 -0.80 8.97 -5.26
CA MET A 180 0.18 7.97 -5.69
C MET A 180 1.57 8.59 -5.87
N ASP A 181 1.64 9.84 -6.36
CA ASP A 181 2.89 10.60 -6.48
C ASP A 181 3.55 10.91 -5.14
N ARG A 182 2.77 10.97 -4.05
CA ARG A 182 3.31 11.07 -2.68
C ARG A 182 3.65 9.70 -2.12
N TRP A 183 2.80 8.69 -2.37
CA TRP A 183 2.98 7.33 -1.86
C TRP A 183 4.24 6.67 -2.43
N ILE A 184 4.59 6.97 -3.68
CA ILE A 184 5.84 6.45 -4.24
C ILE A 184 7.06 6.92 -3.46
N ASP A 185 7.01 8.06 -2.76
CA ASP A 185 8.12 8.63 -2.00
C ASP A 185 7.99 8.38 -0.47
N ASP A 186 7.00 7.60 -0.04
CA ASP A 186 6.74 7.26 1.38
C ASP A 186 7.80 6.29 1.96
N ASP A 187 8.23 6.50 3.21
CA ASP A 187 9.21 5.62 3.87
C ASP A 187 8.65 4.21 4.11
N ASN A 188 7.34 4.06 4.19
CA ASN A 188 6.72 2.74 4.28
C ASN A 188 6.74 2.04 2.90
N LEU A 189 7.56 0.99 2.79
CA LEU A 189 7.73 0.24 1.54
C LEU A 189 6.42 -0.32 0.97
N TRP A 190 5.42 -0.63 1.80
CA TRP A 190 4.15 -1.17 1.34
C TRP A 190 3.27 -0.10 0.70
N VAL A 191 3.35 1.14 1.19
CA VAL A 191 2.72 2.31 0.56
C VAL A 191 3.37 2.59 -0.79
N ALA A 192 4.71 2.59 -0.85
CA ALA A 192 5.45 2.74 -2.11
C ALA A 192 5.17 1.60 -3.10
N ARG A 193 5.05 0.36 -2.61
CA ARG A 193 4.66 -0.82 -3.41
C ARG A 193 3.24 -0.66 -3.97
N THR A 194 2.30 -0.13 -3.19
CA THR A 194 0.96 0.18 -3.71
C THR A 194 1.02 1.20 -4.84
N ALA A 195 1.81 2.26 -4.71
CA ALA A 195 2.00 3.24 -5.80
C ALA A 195 2.64 2.61 -7.05
N LEU A 196 3.62 1.72 -6.90
CA LEU A 196 4.23 0.99 -8.02
C LEU A 196 3.24 0.08 -8.76
N LEU A 197 2.31 -0.54 -8.03
CA LEU A 197 1.42 -1.58 -8.57
C LEU A 197 0.00 -1.10 -8.90
N HIS A 198 -0.38 0.14 -8.61
CA HIS A 198 -1.77 0.57 -8.83
C HIS A 198 -2.21 0.52 -10.31
N GLN A 199 -1.27 0.73 -11.25
CA GLN A 199 -1.54 0.70 -12.70
C GLN A 199 -1.50 -0.70 -13.31
N LEU A 200 -1.28 -1.76 -12.52
CA LEU A 200 -1.02 -3.12 -13.01
C LEU A 200 -2.11 -3.67 -13.96
N ARG A 201 -3.31 -3.10 -13.92
CA ARG A 201 -4.48 -3.55 -14.71
C ARG A 201 -4.88 -2.58 -15.82
N TYR A 202 -4.14 -1.48 -16.02
CA TYR A 202 -4.54 -0.37 -16.90
C TYR A 202 -4.33 -0.66 -18.38
N LYS A 203 -3.38 -1.55 -18.73
CA LYS A 203 -3.06 -1.91 -20.12
C LYS A 203 -2.78 -0.66 -20.97
N GLU A 204 -3.56 -0.41 -22.02
CA GLU A 204 -3.42 0.74 -22.93
C GLU A 204 -3.64 2.08 -22.21
N ALA A 205 -4.35 2.09 -21.08
CA ALA A 205 -4.58 3.29 -20.27
C ALA A 205 -3.46 3.57 -19.25
N THR A 206 -2.36 2.82 -19.28
CA THR A 206 -1.22 3.03 -18.37
C THR A 206 -0.55 4.38 -18.66
N ASP A 207 -0.42 5.22 -17.63
CA ASP A 207 0.45 6.40 -17.65
C ASP A 207 1.90 5.93 -17.54
N THR A 208 2.56 5.82 -18.70
CA THR A 208 3.93 5.30 -18.84
C THR A 208 4.96 6.18 -18.17
N ASP A 209 4.80 7.50 -18.26
CA ASP A 209 5.71 8.47 -17.64
C ASP A 209 5.70 8.30 -16.12
N ARG A 210 4.52 8.11 -15.53
CA ARG A 210 4.37 7.78 -14.11
C ARG A 210 4.94 6.43 -13.76
N LEU A 211 4.63 5.38 -14.53
CA LEU A 211 5.14 4.03 -14.28
C LEU A 211 6.68 4.01 -14.27
N PHE A 212 7.30 4.53 -15.34
CA PHE A 212 8.75 4.58 -15.48
C PHE A 212 9.38 5.54 -14.47
N GLY A 213 8.76 6.69 -14.24
CA GLY A 213 9.18 7.64 -13.21
C GLY A 213 9.21 7.02 -11.82
N TYR A 214 8.18 6.26 -11.43
CA TYR A 214 8.13 5.57 -10.13
C TYR A 214 9.20 4.49 -10.02
N CYS A 215 9.42 3.74 -11.10
CA CYS A 215 10.49 2.75 -11.16
C CYS A 215 11.87 3.38 -10.96
N LEU A 216 12.13 4.56 -11.53
CA LEU A 216 13.39 5.29 -11.35
C LEU A 216 13.56 5.89 -9.95
N ARG A 217 12.48 6.40 -9.33
CA ARG A 217 12.51 6.92 -7.94
C ARG A 217 12.83 5.85 -6.91
N ARG A 218 12.51 4.59 -7.20
CA ARG A 218 12.75 3.44 -6.30
C ARG A 218 13.78 2.45 -6.83
N ALA A 219 14.55 2.80 -7.87
CA ALA A 219 15.47 1.90 -8.55
C ALA A 219 16.59 1.38 -7.64
N ASP A 220 17.08 2.23 -6.75
CA ASP A 220 18.16 1.97 -5.79
C ASP A 220 17.69 1.34 -4.48
N HIS A 221 16.37 1.23 -4.26
CA HIS A 221 15.81 0.71 -3.03
C HIS A 221 16.34 -0.72 -2.75
N PRO A 222 16.86 -1.01 -1.55
CA PRO A 222 17.52 -2.28 -1.27
C PRO A 222 16.54 -3.44 -1.09
N ASP A 223 15.32 -3.14 -0.66
CA ASP A 223 14.30 -4.14 -0.32
C ASP A 223 13.85 -5.02 -1.48
N PHE A 224 13.67 -6.31 -1.17
CA PHE A 224 13.24 -7.34 -2.12
C PHE A 224 11.86 -7.06 -2.71
N PHE A 225 10.88 -6.66 -1.90
CA PHE A 225 9.52 -6.44 -2.35
C PHE A 225 9.41 -5.22 -3.26
N ILE A 226 10.15 -4.14 -3.00
CA ILE A 226 10.20 -3.00 -3.94
C ILE A 226 10.82 -3.40 -5.28
N ARG A 227 11.96 -4.10 -5.27
CA ARG A 227 12.62 -4.55 -6.51
C ARG A 227 11.73 -5.50 -7.33
N LYS A 228 10.99 -6.38 -6.66
CA LYS A 228 9.98 -7.25 -7.28
C LYS A 228 8.78 -6.46 -7.82
N ALA A 229 8.32 -5.42 -7.12
CA ALA A 229 7.23 -4.57 -7.59
C ALA A 229 7.60 -3.86 -8.89
N ILE A 230 8.79 -3.26 -8.96
CA ILE A 230 9.32 -2.62 -10.18
C ILE A 230 9.31 -3.61 -11.35
N GLY A 231 9.96 -4.76 -11.17
CA GLY A 231 10.05 -5.77 -12.23
C GLY A 231 8.68 -6.31 -12.65
N TRP A 232 7.75 -6.48 -11.71
CA TRP A 232 6.40 -6.95 -12.03
C TRP A 232 5.56 -5.88 -12.76
N ALA A 233 5.58 -4.63 -12.30
CA ALA A 233 4.86 -3.54 -12.96
C ALA A 233 5.31 -3.40 -14.43
N LEU A 234 6.63 -3.43 -14.67
CA LEU A 234 7.21 -3.42 -16.01
C LEU A 234 6.81 -4.66 -16.81
N ARG A 235 6.94 -5.87 -16.25
CA ARG A 235 6.56 -7.11 -16.95
C ARG A 235 5.08 -7.14 -17.33
N GLU A 236 4.22 -6.62 -16.47
CA GLU A 236 2.79 -6.58 -16.75
C GLU A 236 2.49 -5.60 -17.88
N TYR A 237 3.08 -4.41 -17.85
CA TYR A 237 2.93 -3.44 -18.93
C TYR A 237 3.54 -3.92 -20.26
N ALA A 238 4.60 -4.75 -20.20
CA ALA A 238 5.22 -5.34 -21.37
C ALA A 238 4.29 -6.26 -22.18
N LYS A 239 3.17 -6.70 -21.60
CA LYS A 239 2.10 -7.42 -22.33
C LYS A 239 1.33 -6.50 -23.27
N THR A 240 1.35 -5.19 -23.03
CA THR A 240 0.72 -4.15 -23.84
C THR A 240 1.75 -3.49 -24.76
N ASP A 241 2.88 -3.01 -24.23
CA ASP A 241 3.96 -2.41 -25.02
C ASP A 241 5.33 -3.02 -24.65
N PRO A 242 5.72 -4.14 -25.32
CA PRO A 242 6.98 -4.79 -25.05
C PRO A 242 8.19 -3.93 -25.45
N SER A 243 8.07 -3.14 -26.52
CA SER A 243 9.14 -2.24 -26.99
C SER A 243 9.48 -1.18 -25.97
N ALA A 244 8.48 -0.45 -25.46
CA ALA A 244 8.68 0.61 -24.48
C ALA A 244 9.36 0.08 -23.20
N VAL A 245 9.00 -1.12 -22.76
CA VAL A 245 9.65 -1.74 -21.59
C VAL A 245 11.09 -2.14 -21.87
N ARG A 246 11.40 -2.71 -23.05
CA ARG A 246 12.80 -3.02 -23.41
C ARG A 246 13.65 -1.76 -23.44
N ASP A 247 13.17 -0.71 -24.11
CA ASP A 247 13.90 0.54 -24.27
C ASP A 247 14.14 1.22 -22.91
N PHE A 248 13.12 1.26 -22.05
CA PHE A 248 13.25 1.76 -20.67
C PHE A 248 14.26 0.96 -19.86
N VAL A 249 14.17 -0.37 -19.87
CA VAL A 249 15.06 -1.24 -19.09
C VAL A 249 16.50 -1.12 -19.56
N GLU A 250 16.74 -1.01 -20.87
CA GLU A 250 18.10 -0.82 -21.41
C GLU A 250 18.65 0.55 -21.02
N GLY A 251 17.89 1.62 -21.20
CA GLY A 251 18.31 2.98 -20.82
C GLY A 251 18.54 3.16 -19.31
N ALA A 252 17.82 2.40 -18.46
CA ALA A 252 17.93 2.45 -17.02
C ALA A 252 18.74 1.28 -16.41
N ARG A 253 19.40 0.45 -17.23
CA ARG A 253 20.02 -0.82 -16.81
C ARG A 253 21.01 -0.67 -15.65
N THR A 254 21.78 0.41 -15.63
CA THR A 254 22.79 0.67 -14.59
C THR A 254 22.20 1.15 -13.27
N ARG A 255 20.94 1.62 -13.28
CA ARG A 255 20.22 2.09 -12.10
C ARG A 255 19.31 1.03 -11.49
N LEU A 256 18.69 0.21 -12.34
CA LEU A 256 17.78 -0.84 -11.89
C LEU A 256 18.55 -2.00 -11.26
N SER A 257 17.97 -2.60 -10.22
CA SER A 257 18.54 -3.82 -9.64
C SER A 257 18.55 -4.97 -10.67
N PRO A 258 19.55 -5.89 -10.63
CA PRO A 258 19.56 -7.06 -11.49
C PRO A 258 18.29 -7.93 -11.37
N LEU A 259 17.68 -7.96 -10.18
CA LEU A 259 16.41 -8.65 -9.95
C LEU A 259 15.27 -8.01 -10.74
N SER A 260 15.13 -6.67 -10.66
CA SER A 260 14.09 -5.93 -11.37
C SER A 260 14.21 -6.10 -12.88
N VAL A 261 15.42 -6.04 -13.42
CA VAL A 261 15.70 -6.27 -14.84
C VAL A 261 15.28 -7.68 -15.28
N ARG A 262 15.71 -8.73 -14.56
CA ARG A 262 15.32 -10.11 -14.88
C ARG A 262 13.82 -10.32 -14.81
N GLU A 263 13.15 -9.73 -13.82
CA GLU A 263 11.70 -9.87 -13.65
C GLU A 263 10.92 -9.16 -14.76
N ALA A 264 11.36 -7.96 -15.16
CA ALA A 264 10.75 -7.16 -16.23
C ALA A 264 10.83 -7.87 -17.59
N LEU A 265 11.98 -8.48 -17.90
CA LEU A 265 12.27 -9.07 -19.20
C LEU A 265 11.88 -10.55 -19.33
N LYS A 266 11.29 -11.16 -18.30
CA LYS A 266 11.08 -12.63 -18.22
C LYS A 266 10.31 -13.23 -19.41
N ASN A 267 9.47 -12.45 -20.09
CA ASN A 267 8.60 -12.89 -21.18
C ASN A 267 8.78 -12.08 -22.47
N LEU A 268 9.91 -11.38 -22.61
CA LEU A 268 10.22 -10.51 -23.77
C LEU A 268 11.26 -11.09 -24.71
#